data_AF-A0AAE1I6G3-F1
#
_entry.id   AF-A0AAE1I6G3-F1
#
_cell.length_a   1.000
_cell.length_b   1.000
_cell.length_c   1.000
_cell.angle_alpha   90.00
_cell.angle_beta   90.00
_cell.angle_gamma   90.00
#
_symmetry.space_group_name_H-M   'P 1'
#
loop_
_entity.id
_entity.type
_entity.pdbx_description
1 polymer ?
#
loop_
_entity_poly.entity_id
_entity_poly.type
_entity_poly.pdbx_seq_one_letter_code
_entity_poly.pdbx_strand_id
1 'polypeptide(L)'
;MFRAQVPQDFTYTPCTLFWNRVIPRESMGDECVRWCVLSIGALMLALRSQNPEPMVKLLEGRADTMYQTAMTYHAKATITLHTRMLKKFHTISRRNVLINMVLLFLFELLIGNTKAADQLLMSSVELLKQKQDQLVVEMNSQHHAQDLHNYVAPSNDDGWDQAERILPRFQIFLSLTTPIFPLQTTCWSRLPSRPIPGNMPATDTSFEEFGAMWNSFITRAVIFVVKAIQEQQNGDYSDVFEMLSDHRTTFLRQLQHWEVAILLRLEAEKNPIRSCLFNIFHMGQKAVFIVMSCCFDSSEMSYDQFNSLFREIISMACSFEGASRRFSQIETALDIYTLPVLNFVSQKCRDTAIRSEALDSFDKMTLLTRNWDVKASSLARRQLMALEEEYRDASGYIPASGRYVWTRASWNHNYSKLHIVFAGVISDENGIRKERHLNISRLTFEEQGR
;
A
#
# COMPACT_ATOMS: atom_id res chain seq x y z
N MET A 1 -5.27 -18.84 -20.60
CA MET A 1 -4.61 -17.52 -20.68
C MET A 1 -4.23 -16.98 -19.31
N PHE A 2 -5.17 -16.81 -18.36
CA PHE A 2 -4.84 -16.42 -16.97
C PHE A 2 -3.70 -17.28 -16.40
N ARG A 3 -3.83 -18.62 -16.45
CA ARG A 3 -2.78 -19.57 -16.02
C ARG A 3 -1.41 -19.48 -16.72
N ALA A 4 -1.30 -18.86 -17.90
CA ALA A 4 -0.08 -18.89 -18.70
C ALA A 4 0.69 -17.56 -18.70
N GLN A 5 0.00 -16.42 -18.58
CA GLN A 5 0.61 -15.09 -18.73
C GLN A 5 0.48 -14.19 -17.51
N VAL A 6 -0.50 -14.46 -16.64
CA VAL A 6 -0.79 -13.61 -15.46
C VAL A 6 0.07 -13.99 -14.23
N PRO A 7 0.43 -15.26 -13.98
CA PRO A 7 1.38 -15.63 -12.93
C PRO A 7 2.72 -14.90 -12.99
N GLN A 8 3.21 -14.60 -14.21
CA GLN A 8 4.45 -13.86 -14.39
C GLN A 8 4.33 -12.44 -13.82
N ASP A 9 3.21 -11.76 -14.07
CA ASP A 9 2.91 -10.43 -13.54
C ASP A 9 2.72 -10.43 -12.02
N PHE A 10 2.46 -11.58 -11.40
CA PHE A 10 2.37 -11.73 -9.94
C PHE A 10 3.69 -12.21 -9.28
N THR A 11 4.75 -12.49 -10.05
CA THR A 11 5.98 -13.12 -9.53
C THR A 11 6.64 -12.31 -8.41
N TYR A 12 6.66 -10.99 -8.56
CA TYR A 12 7.26 -10.06 -7.60
C TYR A 12 6.23 -9.41 -6.67
N THR A 13 4.98 -9.87 -6.72
CA THR A 13 3.90 -9.34 -5.88
C THR A 13 3.81 -10.11 -4.57
N PRO A 14 3.22 -9.51 -3.53
CA PRO A 14 2.86 -10.29 -2.35
C PRO A 14 1.88 -11.42 -2.68
N CYS A 15 1.87 -12.45 -1.83
CA CYS A 15 0.90 -13.55 -1.90
C CYS A 15 1.00 -14.41 -3.17
N THR A 16 2.21 -14.73 -3.61
CA THR A 16 2.44 -15.54 -4.83
C THR A 16 1.68 -16.87 -4.82
N LEU A 17 1.53 -17.53 -3.66
CA LEU A 17 0.76 -18.78 -3.57
C LEU A 17 -0.74 -18.55 -3.72
N PHE A 18 -1.26 -17.44 -3.20
CA PHE A 18 -2.66 -17.04 -3.39
C PHE A 18 -2.99 -16.91 -4.88
N TRP A 19 -2.17 -16.14 -5.62
CA TRP A 19 -2.38 -15.89 -7.04
C TRP A 19 -2.17 -17.13 -7.92
N ASN A 20 -1.19 -17.97 -7.59
CA ASN A 20 -0.81 -19.10 -8.44
C ASN A 20 -1.53 -20.42 -8.11
N ARG A 21 -2.03 -20.59 -6.88
CA ARG A 21 -2.70 -21.84 -6.44
C ARG A 21 -4.17 -21.62 -6.08
N VAL A 22 -4.46 -20.67 -5.19
CA VAL A 22 -5.82 -20.46 -4.66
C VAL A 22 -6.75 -19.95 -5.75
N ILE A 23 -6.42 -18.83 -6.39
CA ILE A 23 -7.30 -18.22 -7.42
C ILE A 23 -7.61 -19.17 -8.60
N PRO A 24 -6.63 -19.90 -9.17
CA PRO A 24 -6.91 -20.86 -10.25
C PRO A 24 -7.75 -22.06 -9.81
N ARG A 25 -7.68 -22.48 -8.55
CA ARG A 25 -8.52 -23.55 -8.00
C ARG A 25 -9.95 -23.06 -7.80
N GLU A 26 -10.11 -21.89 -7.20
CA GLU A 26 -11.42 -21.33 -6.86
C GLU A 26 -12.21 -20.90 -8.10
N SER A 27 -11.54 -20.35 -9.10
CA SER A 27 -12.18 -20.01 -10.39
C SER A 27 -12.73 -21.21 -11.16
N MET A 28 -12.24 -22.43 -10.89
CA MET A 28 -12.83 -23.65 -11.46
C MET A 28 -14.16 -23.99 -10.79
N GLY A 29 -14.24 -23.88 -9.47
CA GLY A 29 -15.43 -24.25 -8.68
C GLY A 29 -16.48 -23.16 -8.55
N ASP A 30 -16.09 -21.88 -8.57
CA ASP A 30 -16.98 -20.75 -8.30
C ASP A 30 -17.14 -19.81 -9.51
N GLU A 31 -18.39 -19.62 -9.93
CA GLU A 31 -18.74 -18.77 -11.07
C GLU A 31 -18.39 -17.28 -10.88
N CYS A 32 -18.58 -16.73 -9.67
CA CYS A 32 -18.30 -15.34 -9.37
C CYS A 32 -16.79 -15.07 -9.42
N VAL A 33 -16.00 -15.95 -8.81
CA VAL A 33 -14.53 -15.90 -8.86
C VAL A 33 -14.05 -16.02 -10.31
N ARG A 34 -14.69 -16.89 -11.11
CA ARG A 34 -14.41 -17.01 -12.54
C ARG A 34 -14.67 -15.72 -13.31
N TRP A 35 -15.78 -15.05 -13.06
CA TRP A 35 -16.09 -13.75 -13.68
C TRP A 35 -15.06 -12.68 -13.30
N CYS A 36 -14.63 -12.61 -12.04
CA CYS A 36 -13.54 -11.71 -11.61
C CYS A 36 -12.21 -12.01 -12.32
N VAL A 37 -11.83 -13.29 -12.42
CA VAL A 37 -10.59 -13.70 -13.08
C VAL A 37 -10.61 -13.35 -14.58
N LEU A 38 -11.76 -13.54 -15.23
CA LEU A 38 -11.95 -13.16 -16.63
C LEU A 38 -11.95 -11.64 -16.83
N SER A 39 -12.54 -10.86 -15.90
CA SER A 39 -12.53 -9.39 -15.98
C SER A 39 -11.12 -8.84 -15.86
N ILE A 40 -10.34 -9.29 -14.88
CA ILE A 40 -8.94 -8.88 -14.70
C ILE A 40 -8.12 -9.29 -15.93
N GLY A 41 -8.27 -10.53 -16.42
CA GLY A 41 -7.55 -11.00 -17.60
C GLY A 41 -7.85 -10.17 -18.86
N ALA A 42 -9.13 -9.86 -19.12
CA ALA A 42 -9.53 -9.01 -20.24
C ALA A 42 -9.02 -7.56 -20.08
N LEU A 43 -9.04 -7.02 -18.85
CA LEU A 43 -8.52 -5.69 -18.56
C LEU A 43 -7.01 -5.62 -18.83
N MET A 44 -6.25 -6.62 -18.38
CA MET A 44 -4.80 -6.68 -18.63
C MET A 44 -4.48 -6.70 -20.13
N LEU A 45 -5.26 -7.41 -20.95
CA LEU A 45 -5.10 -7.38 -22.40
C LEU A 45 -5.38 -6.00 -22.98
N ALA A 46 -6.46 -5.35 -22.54
CA ALA A 46 -6.81 -4.00 -22.97
C ALA A 46 -5.69 -3.00 -22.62
N LEU A 47 -5.11 -3.11 -21.41
CA LEU A 47 -4.01 -2.26 -20.94
C LEU A 47 -2.68 -2.52 -21.67
N ARG A 48 -2.50 -3.70 -22.27
CA ARG A 48 -1.33 -4.06 -23.09
C ARG A 48 -1.46 -3.66 -24.56
N SER A 49 -2.62 -3.16 -24.99
CA SER A 49 -2.81 -2.68 -26.37
C SER A 49 -1.86 -1.52 -26.71
N GLN A 50 -1.51 -1.38 -27.99
CA GLN A 50 -0.52 -0.37 -28.43
C GLN A 50 -1.02 1.07 -28.25
N ASN A 51 -2.35 1.29 -28.29
CA ASN A 51 -3.01 2.58 -28.07
C ASN A 51 -4.17 2.41 -27.07
N PRO A 52 -3.89 2.24 -25.77
CA PRO A 52 -4.95 2.07 -24.79
C PRO A 52 -5.73 3.37 -24.65
N GLU A 53 -7.06 3.29 -24.69
CA GLU A 53 -7.92 4.46 -24.50
C GLU A 53 -7.70 5.08 -23.10
N PRO A 54 -7.74 6.42 -22.95
CA PRO A 54 -7.58 7.09 -21.67
C PRO A 54 -8.56 6.55 -20.62
N MET A 55 -8.08 6.38 -19.37
CA MET A 55 -8.86 5.86 -18.24
C MET A 55 -10.22 6.56 -18.04
N VAL A 56 -10.34 7.85 -18.37
CA VAL A 56 -11.63 8.56 -18.30
C VAL A 56 -12.59 8.12 -19.39
N LYS A 57 -12.14 7.85 -20.61
CA LYS A 57 -13.00 7.21 -21.62
C LYS A 57 -13.38 5.79 -21.22
N LEU A 58 -12.48 5.09 -20.53
CA LEU A 58 -12.75 3.78 -19.94
C LEU A 58 -13.86 3.88 -18.87
N LEU A 59 -13.81 4.87 -17.97
CA LEU A 59 -14.85 5.15 -16.98
C LEU A 59 -16.16 5.67 -17.61
N GLU A 60 -16.07 6.41 -18.71
CA GLU A 60 -17.22 6.92 -19.50
C GLU A 60 -17.79 5.89 -20.49
N GLY A 61 -17.25 4.66 -20.52
CA GLY A 61 -17.75 3.57 -21.37
C GLY A 61 -17.43 3.70 -22.86
N ARG A 62 -16.50 4.55 -23.27
CA ARG A 62 -16.05 4.77 -24.67
C ARG A 62 -14.73 4.05 -24.97
N ALA A 63 -14.69 2.75 -24.72
CA ALA A 63 -13.46 1.96 -24.71
C ALA A 63 -13.41 0.86 -25.78
N ASP A 64 -12.18 0.37 -26.04
CA ASP A 64 -11.85 -0.80 -26.87
C ASP A 64 -12.67 -2.05 -26.51
N THR A 65 -12.89 -2.94 -27.47
CA THR A 65 -13.71 -4.16 -27.34
C THR A 65 -13.26 -5.05 -26.17
N MET A 66 -11.95 -5.12 -25.91
CA MET A 66 -11.40 -5.88 -24.78
C MET A 66 -11.72 -5.26 -23.42
N TYR A 67 -11.73 -3.93 -23.32
CA TYR A 67 -12.13 -3.26 -22.09
C TYR A 67 -13.63 -3.39 -21.84
N GLN A 68 -14.47 -3.24 -22.87
CA GLN A 68 -15.91 -3.46 -22.74
C GLN A 68 -16.22 -4.88 -22.25
N THR A 69 -15.45 -5.86 -22.75
CA THR A 69 -15.51 -7.24 -22.30
C THR A 69 -15.12 -7.35 -20.82
N ALA A 70 -14.04 -6.69 -20.40
CA ALA A 70 -13.60 -6.64 -19.01
C ALA A 70 -14.68 -6.07 -18.08
N MET A 71 -15.27 -4.92 -18.44
CA MET A 71 -16.36 -4.28 -17.69
C MET A 71 -17.61 -5.16 -17.63
N THR A 72 -17.94 -5.86 -18.71
CA THR A 72 -19.07 -6.80 -18.73
C THR A 72 -18.86 -7.94 -17.74
N TYR A 73 -17.66 -8.53 -17.69
CA TYR A 73 -17.35 -9.57 -16.72
C TYR A 73 -17.31 -9.04 -15.28
N HIS A 74 -16.79 -7.83 -15.08
CA HIS A 74 -16.77 -7.18 -13.77
C HIS A 74 -18.18 -6.90 -13.24
N ALA A 75 -19.07 -6.41 -14.10
CA ALA A 75 -20.49 -6.21 -13.77
C ALA A 75 -21.17 -7.55 -13.42
N LYS A 76 -20.92 -8.61 -14.19
CA LYS A 76 -21.41 -9.96 -13.89
C LYS A 76 -20.93 -10.46 -12.53
N ALA A 77 -19.65 -10.29 -12.23
CA ALA A 77 -19.09 -10.68 -10.94
C ALA A 77 -19.76 -9.92 -9.78
N THR A 78 -19.87 -8.59 -9.90
CA THR A 78 -20.47 -7.73 -8.87
C THR A 78 -21.94 -8.09 -8.63
N ILE A 79 -22.74 -8.25 -9.70
CA ILE A 79 -24.15 -8.65 -9.61
C ILE A 79 -24.28 -10.04 -8.99
N THR A 80 -23.42 -10.98 -9.38
CA THR A 80 -23.43 -12.35 -8.86
C THR A 80 -23.12 -12.36 -7.36
N LEU A 81 -22.07 -11.68 -6.93
CA LEU A 81 -21.70 -11.57 -5.52
C LEU A 81 -22.84 -10.93 -4.71
N HIS A 82 -23.35 -9.79 -5.17
CA HIS A 82 -24.43 -9.07 -4.51
C HIS A 82 -25.70 -9.96 -4.39
N THR A 83 -26.11 -10.59 -5.48
CA THR A 83 -27.28 -11.48 -5.49
C THR A 83 -27.11 -12.65 -4.54
N ARG A 84 -25.91 -13.23 -4.48
CA ARG A 84 -25.58 -14.30 -3.54
C ARG A 84 -25.67 -13.78 -2.11
N MET A 85 -25.06 -12.64 -1.79
CA MET A 85 -25.12 -12.04 -0.46
C MET A 85 -26.56 -11.74 0.00
N LEU A 86 -27.45 -11.32 -0.90
CA LEU A 86 -28.85 -11.05 -0.54
C LEU A 86 -29.72 -12.31 -0.44
N LYS A 87 -29.59 -13.24 -1.39
CA LYS A 87 -30.56 -14.35 -1.56
C LYS A 87 -30.07 -15.69 -1.03
N LYS A 88 -28.76 -15.86 -0.89
CA LYS A 88 -28.12 -17.15 -0.59
C LYS A 88 -27.00 -17.00 0.42
N PHE A 89 -27.14 -16.05 1.35
CA PHE A 89 -26.10 -15.70 2.32
C PHE A 89 -25.57 -16.94 3.07
N HIS A 90 -26.47 -17.80 3.55
CA HIS A 90 -26.13 -19.02 4.30
C HIS A 90 -25.32 -20.06 3.50
N THR A 91 -25.21 -19.91 2.18
CA THR A 91 -24.49 -20.87 1.32
C THR A 91 -23.09 -20.39 0.93
N ILE A 92 -22.72 -19.17 1.32
CA ILE A 92 -21.45 -18.55 0.91
C ILE A 92 -20.51 -18.57 2.10
N SER A 93 -19.35 -19.18 1.91
CA SER A 93 -18.31 -19.11 2.93
C SER A 93 -17.70 -17.70 2.97
N ARG A 94 -17.33 -17.25 4.17
CA ARG A 94 -16.55 -16.02 4.37
C ARG A 94 -15.31 -15.95 3.46
N ARG A 95 -14.60 -17.08 3.33
CA ARG A 95 -13.46 -17.23 2.41
C ARG A 95 -13.84 -16.87 0.98
N ASN A 96 -14.98 -17.36 0.49
CA ASN A 96 -15.45 -17.03 -0.86
C ASN A 96 -15.75 -15.53 -1.02
N VAL A 97 -16.41 -14.91 -0.03
CA VAL A 97 -16.68 -13.45 -0.06
C VAL A 97 -15.37 -12.67 -0.13
N LEU A 98 -14.41 -12.98 0.73
CA LEU A 98 -13.13 -12.29 0.79
C LEU A 98 -12.31 -12.47 -0.51
N ILE A 99 -12.28 -13.67 -1.11
CA ILE A 99 -11.64 -13.89 -2.42
C ILE A 99 -12.24 -12.97 -3.48
N ASN A 100 -13.57 -12.91 -3.57
CA ASN A 100 -14.24 -12.05 -4.54
C ASN A 100 -13.94 -10.57 -4.26
N MET A 101 -13.97 -10.13 -3.00
CA MET A 101 -13.64 -8.74 -2.64
C MET A 101 -12.21 -8.35 -3.01
N VAL A 102 -11.22 -9.23 -2.78
CA VAL A 102 -9.82 -8.99 -3.17
C VAL A 102 -9.69 -8.82 -4.69
N LEU A 103 -10.39 -9.66 -5.47
CA LEU A 103 -10.33 -9.58 -6.94
C LEU A 103 -11.06 -8.35 -7.48
N LEU A 104 -12.23 -8.00 -6.91
CA LEU A 104 -12.94 -6.76 -7.26
C LEU A 104 -12.10 -5.53 -6.89
N PHE A 105 -11.48 -5.54 -5.71
CA PHE A 105 -10.56 -4.48 -5.28
C PHE A 105 -9.41 -4.28 -6.28
N LEU A 106 -8.76 -5.37 -6.71
CA LEU A 106 -7.69 -5.31 -7.70
C LEU A 106 -8.20 -4.74 -9.04
N PHE A 107 -9.39 -5.13 -9.49
CA PHE A 107 -9.98 -4.58 -10.72
C PHE A 107 -10.19 -3.07 -10.61
N GLU A 108 -10.84 -2.60 -9.54
CA GLU A 108 -11.09 -1.17 -9.29
C GLU A 108 -9.77 -0.38 -9.19
N LEU A 109 -8.75 -0.96 -8.56
CA LEU A 109 -7.43 -0.35 -8.45
C LEU A 109 -6.71 -0.23 -9.80
N LEU A 110 -6.81 -1.24 -10.67
CA LEU A 110 -6.19 -1.24 -12.00
C LEU A 110 -6.85 -0.23 -12.95
N ILE A 111 -8.15 0.00 -12.82
CA ILE A 111 -8.87 1.04 -13.59
C ILE A 111 -8.83 2.42 -12.93
N GLY A 112 -8.17 2.55 -11.77
CA GLY A 112 -8.06 3.80 -11.02
C GLY A 112 -9.37 4.33 -10.43
N ASN A 113 -10.37 3.47 -10.19
CA ASN A 113 -11.57 3.83 -9.44
C ASN A 113 -11.28 3.76 -7.94
N THR A 114 -10.48 4.70 -7.46
CA THR A 114 -9.93 4.64 -6.10
C THR A 114 -10.99 4.72 -5.02
N LYS A 115 -12.12 5.41 -5.27
CA LYS A 115 -13.24 5.41 -4.33
C LYS A 115 -13.81 4.01 -4.09
N ALA A 116 -14.03 3.23 -5.15
CA ALA A 116 -14.55 1.87 -5.02
C ALA A 116 -13.49 0.93 -4.42
N ALA A 117 -12.23 1.07 -4.82
CA ALA A 117 -11.11 0.32 -4.25
C ALA A 117 -10.98 0.57 -2.73
N ASP A 118 -11.07 1.82 -2.29
CA ASP A 118 -11.00 2.23 -0.89
C ASP A 118 -12.14 1.58 -0.06
N GLN A 119 -13.36 1.58 -0.59
CA GLN A 119 -14.51 0.95 0.05
C GLN A 119 -14.40 -0.58 0.13
N LEU A 120 -13.98 -1.23 -0.97
CA LEU A 120 -13.82 -2.69 -1.03
C LEU A 120 -12.73 -3.17 -0.06
N LEU A 121 -11.60 -2.47 -0.02
CA LEU A 121 -10.51 -2.79 0.89
C LEU A 121 -10.94 -2.62 2.35
N MET A 122 -11.59 -1.50 2.70
CA MET A 122 -12.10 -1.28 4.06
C MET A 122 -13.07 -2.39 4.47
N SER A 123 -14.05 -2.69 3.61
CA SER A 123 -15.06 -3.71 3.88
C SER A 123 -14.45 -5.11 4.00
N SER A 124 -13.43 -5.42 3.18
CA SER A 124 -12.73 -6.72 3.24
C SER A 124 -11.98 -6.92 4.55
N VAL A 125 -11.36 -5.87 5.11
CA VAL A 125 -10.65 -5.98 6.40
C VAL A 125 -11.62 -6.01 7.57
N GLU A 126 -12.74 -5.28 7.52
CA GLU A 126 -13.77 -5.42 8.55
C GLU A 126 -14.37 -6.84 8.55
N LEU A 127 -14.60 -7.41 7.37
CA LEU A 127 -14.97 -8.82 7.22
C LEU A 127 -13.89 -9.79 7.74
N LEU A 128 -12.60 -9.41 7.70
CA LEU A 128 -11.50 -10.18 8.31
C LEU A 128 -11.48 -10.10 9.85
N LYS A 129 -12.06 -9.07 10.46
CA LYS A 129 -12.09 -8.91 11.92
C LYS A 129 -13.21 -9.71 12.59
N GLN A 130 -14.30 -9.96 11.88
CA GLN A 130 -15.40 -10.78 12.40
C GLN A 130 -14.91 -12.21 12.69
N LYS A 131 -15.22 -12.78 13.87
CA LYS A 131 -14.97 -14.20 14.15
C LYS A 131 -15.95 -15.07 13.34
N GLN A 132 -15.60 -16.34 13.20
CA GLN A 132 -16.34 -17.38 12.46
C GLN A 132 -17.86 -17.22 12.54
N ASP A 133 -18.52 -17.18 11.38
CA ASP A 133 -19.97 -17.05 11.15
C ASP A 133 -20.74 -16.02 12.00
N GLN A 134 -20.09 -14.97 12.50
CA GLN A 134 -20.76 -13.87 13.19
C GLN A 134 -21.63 -13.01 12.27
N LEU A 135 -21.39 -12.97 10.95
CA LEU A 135 -22.27 -12.24 10.03
C LEU A 135 -23.72 -12.75 10.05
N VAL A 136 -23.90 -14.06 10.24
CA VAL A 136 -25.24 -14.68 10.36
C VAL A 136 -25.89 -14.30 11.70
N VAL A 137 -25.10 -14.04 12.74
CA VAL A 137 -25.58 -13.70 14.10
C VAL A 137 -25.84 -12.20 14.24
N GLU A 138 -24.93 -11.35 13.76
CA GLU A 138 -25.00 -9.87 13.82
C GLU A 138 -26.16 -9.31 12.97
N MET A 139 -26.47 -9.90 11.82
CA MET A 139 -27.64 -9.47 11.04
C MET A 139 -28.98 -9.87 11.68
N ASN A 140 -28.98 -10.87 12.56
CA ASN A 140 -30.17 -11.33 13.29
C ASN A 140 -30.31 -10.71 14.68
N SER A 141 -29.30 -10.00 15.19
CA SER A 141 -29.33 -9.40 16.53
C SER A 141 -28.86 -7.94 16.50
N GLN A 142 -29.79 -7.03 16.83
CA GLN A 142 -29.62 -5.58 16.77
C GLN A 142 -28.70 -4.99 17.87
N HIS A 143 -27.70 -5.69 18.41
CA HIS A 143 -26.92 -5.16 19.54
C HIS A 143 -25.41 -5.26 19.36
N HIS A 144 -24.76 -4.10 19.53
CA HIS A 144 -23.31 -3.90 19.58
C HIS A 144 -22.70 -4.51 20.85
N ALA A 145 -21.51 -5.10 20.69
CA ALA A 145 -20.44 -5.02 21.68
C ALA A 145 -19.08 -5.15 20.98
N GLN A 146 -18.26 -4.11 21.11
CA GLN A 146 -16.86 -4.10 20.73
C GLN A 146 -16.05 -4.76 21.84
N ASP A 147 -15.44 -5.90 21.56
CA ASP A 147 -14.31 -6.38 22.34
C ASP A 147 -13.05 -6.44 21.48
N LEU A 148 -11.94 -6.04 22.08
CA LEU A 148 -10.61 -5.90 21.50
C LEU A 148 -10.08 -7.28 21.09
N HIS A 149 -10.07 -7.59 19.79
CA HIS A 149 -9.83 -8.96 19.32
C HIS A 149 -8.49 -9.15 18.58
N ASN A 150 -7.67 -10.07 19.09
CA ASN A 150 -6.42 -10.53 18.51
C ASN A 150 -6.69 -11.36 17.24
N TYR A 151 -6.12 -10.90 16.12
CA TYR A 151 -6.18 -11.57 14.83
C TYR A 151 -5.38 -12.89 14.84
N VAL A 152 -6.05 -14.00 14.56
CA VAL A 152 -5.43 -15.31 14.27
C VAL A 152 -6.06 -15.82 12.97
N ALA A 153 -5.30 -15.79 11.87
CA ALA A 153 -5.70 -16.37 10.59
C ALA A 153 -5.83 -17.90 10.75
N PRO A 154 -7.03 -18.51 10.64
CA PRO A 154 -7.23 -19.93 10.98
C PRO A 154 -7.22 -20.87 9.77
N SER A 155 -6.65 -20.49 8.61
CA SER A 155 -6.77 -21.31 7.40
C SER A 155 -5.48 -22.05 7.04
N ASN A 156 -5.53 -23.38 7.15
CA ASN A 156 -4.50 -24.33 6.68
C ASN A 156 -4.44 -24.47 5.14
N ASP A 157 -4.89 -23.47 4.37
CA ASP A 157 -4.84 -23.47 2.90
C ASP A 157 -3.62 -22.66 2.45
N ASP A 158 -2.66 -23.33 1.78
CA ASP A 158 -1.28 -22.89 1.41
C ASP A 158 -1.20 -21.60 0.56
N GLY A 159 -1.78 -20.49 1.02
CA GLY A 159 -1.84 -19.22 0.30
C GLY A 159 -3.00 -18.33 0.71
N TRP A 160 -4.07 -18.86 1.31
CA TRP A 160 -5.18 -18.04 1.80
C TRP A 160 -4.75 -17.17 2.98
N ASP A 161 -3.99 -17.75 3.91
CA ASP A 161 -3.37 -17.02 5.03
C ASP A 161 -2.50 -15.84 4.56
N GLN A 162 -1.84 -15.95 3.39
CA GLN A 162 -1.10 -14.83 2.80
C GLN A 162 -2.02 -13.67 2.44
N ALA A 163 -3.17 -13.96 1.81
CA ALA A 163 -4.16 -12.93 1.45
C ALA A 163 -4.79 -12.27 2.68
N GLU A 164 -5.11 -13.04 3.72
CA GLU A 164 -5.68 -12.45 4.93
C GLU A 164 -4.67 -11.52 5.64
N ARG A 165 -3.38 -11.85 5.63
CA ARG A 165 -2.32 -11.01 6.20
C ARG A 165 -2.02 -9.76 5.37
N ILE A 166 -2.24 -9.80 4.06
CA ILE A 166 -1.88 -8.69 3.16
C ILE A 166 -2.90 -7.57 3.13
N LEU A 167 -4.17 -7.87 3.36
CA LEU A 167 -5.22 -6.85 3.30
C LEU A 167 -5.03 -5.72 4.33
N PRO A 168 -4.79 -6.00 5.64
CA PRO A 168 -4.45 -4.95 6.59
C PRO A 168 -3.22 -4.16 6.18
N ARG A 169 -2.23 -4.82 5.56
CA ARG A 169 -1.03 -4.19 5.05
C ARG A 169 -1.34 -3.20 3.92
N PHE A 170 -2.18 -3.58 2.96
CA PHE A 170 -2.65 -2.66 1.91
C PHE A 170 -3.33 -1.43 2.52
N GLN A 171 -4.17 -1.59 3.55
CA GLN A 171 -4.80 -0.44 4.20
C GLN A 171 -3.76 0.55 4.72
N ILE A 172 -2.77 0.06 5.44
CA ILE A 172 -1.74 0.89 6.07
C ILE A 172 -0.87 1.56 5.01
N PHE A 173 -0.34 0.80 4.06
CA PHE A 173 0.59 1.36 3.08
C PHE A 173 -0.11 2.30 2.09
N LEU A 174 -1.35 2.04 1.68
CA LEU A 174 -2.11 3.00 0.86
C LEU A 174 -2.41 4.29 1.65
N SER A 175 -2.80 4.17 2.92
CA SER A 175 -3.08 5.35 3.76
C SER A 175 -1.85 6.21 4.06
N LEU A 176 -0.67 5.60 4.17
CA LEU A 176 0.59 6.29 4.44
C LEU A 176 1.20 6.94 3.21
N THR A 177 0.96 6.35 2.04
CA THR A 177 1.62 6.80 0.81
C THR A 177 0.82 7.87 0.09
N THR A 178 -0.51 7.90 0.25
CA THR A 178 -1.33 8.88 -0.45
C THR A 178 -2.67 9.14 0.25
N PRO A 179 -3.09 10.41 0.37
CA PRO A 179 -4.39 10.76 0.95
C PRO A 179 -5.58 10.53 0.00
N ILE A 180 -5.37 9.86 -1.14
CA ILE A 180 -6.42 9.48 -2.11
C ILE A 180 -7.28 8.31 -1.56
N PHE A 181 -6.81 7.59 -0.53
CA PHE A 181 -7.54 6.53 0.17
C PHE A 181 -7.98 6.97 1.59
N PRO A 182 -8.93 7.91 1.72
CA PRO A 182 -9.28 8.51 3.00
C PRO A 182 -9.87 7.51 3.99
N LEU A 183 -10.61 6.48 3.56
CA LEU A 183 -11.22 5.52 4.49
C LEU A 183 -10.16 4.70 5.21
N GLN A 184 -9.01 4.43 4.59
CA GLN A 184 -7.94 3.67 5.24
C GLN A 184 -7.29 4.42 6.40
N THR A 185 -7.21 5.76 6.34
CA THR A 185 -6.67 6.57 7.44
C THR A 185 -7.49 6.44 8.73
N THR A 186 -8.80 6.25 8.61
CA THR A 186 -9.70 6.07 9.76
C THR A 186 -9.57 4.71 10.44
N CYS A 187 -8.91 3.74 9.79
CA CYS A 187 -8.79 2.38 10.29
C CYS A 187 -7.64 2.20 11.30
N TRP A 188 -6.72 3.17 11.40
CA TRP A 188 -5.49 3.07 12.19
C TRP A 188 -5.74 2.76 13.66
N SER A 189 -6.71 3.44 14.29
CA SER A 189 -7.06 3.25 15.70
C SER A 189 -7.48 1.81 16.02
N ARG A 190 -8.07 1.10 15.05
CA ARG A 190 -8.65 -0.24 15.22
C ARG A 190 -7.65 -1.39 15.08
N LEU A 191 -6.41 -1.13 14.65
CA LEU A 191 -5.43 -2.18 14.40
C LEU A 191 -4.49 -2.40 15.60
N PRO A 192 -4.05 -3.65 15.87
CA PRO A 192 -3.15 -3.94 16.97
C PRO A 192 -1.75 -3.35 16.70
N SER A 193 -1.25 -2.54 17.62
CA SER A 193 0.04 -1.83 17.51
C SER A 193 1.10 -2.30 18.51
N ARG A 194 0.75 -3.20 19.42
CA ARG A 194 1.69 -3.65 20.46
C ARG A 194 2.79 -4.53 19.85
N PRO A 195 4.05 -4.39 20.28
CA PRO A 195 5.08 -5.33 19.92
C PRO A 195 4.69 -6.69 20.49
N ILE A 196 4.64 -7.69 19.63
CA ILE A 196 4.54 -9.08 20.09
C ILE A 196 5.98 -9.57 20.26
N PRO A 197 6.29 -10.31 21.34
CA PRO A 197 7.50 -11.10 21.40
C PRO A 197 7.50 -12.07 20.21
N GLY A 198 8.17 -11.69 19.13
CA GLY A 198 8.25 -12.49 17.91
C GLY A 198 9.41 -13.46 18.02
N ASN A 199 9.17 -14.73 17.70
CA ASN A 199 10.26 -15.66 17.40
C ASN A 199 10.95 -15.15 16.14
N MET A 200 12.27 -14.96 16.20
CA MET A 200 13.07 -14.68 15.01
C MET A 200 13.02 -15.90 14.07
N PRO A 201 13.10 -15.71 12.74
CA PRO A 201 13.13 -16.82 11.82
C PRO A 201 14.32 -17.72 12.12
N ALA A 202 14.09 -19.02 12.17
CA ALA A 202 15.13 -20.02 12.34
C ALA A 202 15.97 -20.13 11.05
N THR A 203 17.12 -20.81 11.15
CA THR A 203 18.02 -21.02 10.01
C THR A 203 17.38 -21.85 8.89
N ASP A 204 16.45 -22.75 9.25
CA ASP A 204 15.75 -23.67 8.35
C ASP A 204 14.38 -23.14 7.87
N THR A 205 13.92 -21.98 8.36
CA THR A 205 12.65 -21.35 7.93
C THR A 205 12.58 -21.23 6.40
N SER A 206 11.47 -21.63 5.81
CA SER A 206 11.25 -21.51 4.36
C SER A 206 11.21 -20.05 3.91
N PHE A 207 11.40 -19.80 2.60
CA PHE A 207 11.31 -18.43 2.06
C PHE A 207 9.92 -17.82 2.29
N GLU A 208 8.87 -18.62 2.04
CA GLU A 208 7.48 -18.21 2.16
C GLU A 208 7.12 -17.89 3.62
N GLU A 209 7.57 -18.72 4.56
CA GLU A 209 7.37 -18.49 6.00
C GLU A 209 8.16 -17.28 6.49
N PHE A 210 9.41 -17.11 6.07
CA PHE A 210 10.23 -15.93 6.38
C PHE A 210 9.52 -14.65 5.93
N GLY A 211 9.07 -14.62 4.68
CA GLY A 211 8.32 -13.48 4.13
C GLY A 211 7.02 -13.21 4.89
N ALA A 212 6.32 -14.25 5.32
CA ALA A 212 5.09 -14.11 6.10
C ALA A 212 5.34 -13.56 7.53
N MET A 213 6.42 -14.02 8.18
CA MET A 213 6.87 -13.50 9.48
C MET A 213 7.30 -12.03 9.37
N TRP A 214 8.12 -11.71 8.37
CA TRP A 214 8.55 -10.35 8.06
C TRP A 214 7.36 -9.42 7.83
N ASN A 215 6.42 -9.83 6.98
CA ASN A 215 5.24 -9.05 6.68
C ASN A 215 4.38 -8.79 7.91
N SER A 216 4.21 -9.79 8.79
CA SER A 216 3.47 -9.61 10.05
C SER A 216 4.15 -8.58 10.96
N PHE A 217 5.46 -8.75 11.16
CA PHE A 217 6.26 -7.86 12.01
C PHE A 217 6.22 -6.41 11.52
N ILE A 218 6.59 -6.19 10.26
CA ILE A 218 6.75 -4.84 9.73
C ILE A 218 5.41 -4.11 9.62
N THR A 219 4.30 -4.84 9.39
CA THR A 219 2.94 -4.28 9.41
C THR A 219 2.60 -3.73 10.80
N ARG A 220 2.91 -4.48 11.88
CA ARG A 220 2.70 -4.02 13.26
C ARG A 220 3.57 -2.82 13.62
N ALA A 221 4.85 -2.85 13.22
CA ALA A 221 5.78 -1.75 13.45
C ALA A 221 5.27 -0.44 12.82
N VAL A 222 4.75 -0.52 11.58
CA VAL A 222 4.20 0.65 10.90
C VAL A 222 2.88 1.12 11.53
N ILE A 223 1.98 0.21 11.96
CA ILE A 223 0.77 0.61 12.72
C ILE A 223 1.17 1.36 13.99
N PHE A 224 2.17 0.88 14.72
CA PHE A 224 2.68 1.54 15.92
C PHE A 224 3.13 2.97 15.62
N VAL A 225 3.97 3.17 14.59
CA VAL A 225 4.46 4.50 14.18
C VAL A 225 3.31 5.43 13.88
N VAL A 226 2.34 4.96 13.10
CA VAL A 226 1.17 5.74 12.72
C VAL A 226 0.36 6.18 13.94
N LYS A 227 0.12 5.27 14.89
CA LYS A 227 -0.57 5.61 16.14
C LYS A 227 0.23 6.58 17.01
N ALA A 228 1.54 6.37 17.14
CA ALA A 228 2.40 7.28 17.88
C ALA A 228 2.32 8.72 17.34
N ILE A 229 2.32 8.88 16.02
CA ILE A 229 2.16 10.18 15.36
C ILE A 229 0.78 10.79 15.65
N GLN A 230 -0.30 9.98 15.66
CA GLN A 230 -1.64 10.46 15.99
C GLN A 230 -1.79 10.89 17.45
N GLU A 231 -1.29 10.10 18.39
CA GLU A 231 -1.36 10.43 19.82
C GLU A 231 -0.59 11.73 20.11
N GLN A 232 0.55 11.94 19.44
CA GLN A 232 1.29 13.19 19.54
C GLN A 232 0.49 14.40 19.02
N GLN A 233 -0.34 14.22 17.99
CA GLN A 233 -1.18 15.30 17.45
C GLN A 233 -2.37 15.63 18.35
N ASN A 234 -2.86 14.66 19.12
CA ASN A 234 -4.04 14.82 20.00
C ASN A 234 -3.70 15.45 21.36
N GLY A 235 -2.42 15.57 21.73
CA GLY A 235 -1.96 16.33 22.90
C GLY A 235 -2.10 15.62 24.26
N ASP A 236 -2.66 14.42 24.33
CA ASP A 236 -2.90 13.64 25.56
C ASP A 236 -1.73 12.68 25.90
N TYR A 237 -0.51 13.18 25.78
CA TYR A 237 0.68 12.35 25.60
C TYR A 237 1.39 11.94 26.90
N SER A 238 1.11 12.63 28.02
CA SER A 238 1.93 12.52 29.25
C SER A 238 1.83 11.15 29.91
N ASP A 239 0.63 10.55 29.97
CA ASP A 239 0.38 9.33 30.75
C ASP A 239 0.78 8.03 30.01
N VAL A 240 0.96 8.09 28.69
CA VAL A 240 1.26 6.91 27.85
C VAL A 240 2.67 6.96 27.26
N PHE A 241 3.41 8.06 27.44
CA PHE A 241 4.71 8.26 26.81
C PHE A 241 5.74 7.18 27.17
N GLU A 242 5.87 6.84 28.46
CA GLU A 242 6.81 5.81 28.91
C GLU A 242 6.53 4.46 28.23
N MET A 243 5.25 4.04 28.21
CA MET A 243 4.82 2.80 27.55
C MET A 243 5.11 2.83 26.04
N LEU A 244 4.83 3.95 25.35
CA LEU A 244 5.14 4.11 23.93
C LEU A 244 6.64 4.08 23.67
N SER A 245 7.45 4.69 24.54
CA SER A 245 8.90 4.69 24.44
C SER A 245 9.48 3.28 24.61
N ASP A 246 8.97 2.49 25.55
CA ASP A 246 9.35 1.09 25.75
C ASP A 246 8.99 0.22 24.53
N HIS A 247 7.78 0.41 23.99
CA HIS A 247 7.36 -0.26 22.76
C HIS A 247 8.27 0.10 21.57
N ARG A 248 8.58 1.40 21.39
CA ARG A 248 9.51 1.87 20.35
C ARG A 248 10.87 1.21 20.48
N THR A 249 11.42 1.16 21.70
CA THR A 249 12.71 0.53 21.98
C THR A 249 12.71 -0.96 21.62
N THR A 250 11.61 -1.65 21.92
CA THR A 250 11.42 -3.06 21.57
C THR A 250 11.40 -3.26 20.04
N PHE A 251 10.64 -2.44 19.31
CA PHE A 251 10.60 -2.50 17.85
C PHE A 251 11.95 -2.19 17.20
N LEU A 252 12.68 -1.18 17.69
CA LEU A 252 14.01 -0.84 17.18
C LEU A 252 15.00 -1.99 17.35
N ARG A 253 15.01 -2.63 18.53
CA ARG A 253 15.84 -3.83 18.78
C ARG A 253 15.46 -4.97 17.83
N GLN A 254 14.17 -5.22 17.65
CA GLN A 254 13.70 -6.26 16.72
C GLN A 254 14.07 -5.94 15.26
N LEU A 255 14.00 -4.67 14.83
CA LEU A 255 14.40 -4.24 13.49
C LEU A 255 15.88 -4.50 13.21
N GLN A 256 16.75 -4.33 14.22
CA GLN A 256 18.17 -4.67 14.10
C GLN A 256 18.39 -6.18 13.93
N HIS A 257 17.67 -7.01 14.70
CA HIS A 257 17.73 -8.46 14.53
C HIS A 257 17.21 -8.90 13.15
N TRP A 258 16.16 -8.24 12.64
CA TRP A 258 15.64 -8.49 11.29
C TRP A 258 16.65 -8.12 10.21
N GLU A 259 17.40 -7.03 10.36
CA GLU A 259 18.46 -6.66 9.41
C GLU A 259 19.50 -7.78 9.28
N VAL A 260 19.99 -8.27 10.43
CA VAL A 260 20.94 -9.39 10.46
C VAL A 260 20.35 -10.64 9.79
N ALA A 261 19.11 -11.00 10.12
CA ALA A 261 18.45 -12.17 9.54
C ALA A 261 18.26 -12.04 8.02
N ILE A 262 17.91 -10.85 7.51
CA ILE A 262 17.75 -10.59 6.09
C ILE A 262 19.10 -10.68 5.37
N LEU A 263 20.16 -10.08 5.92
CA LEU A 263 21.50 -10.10 5.32
C LEU A 263 22.07 -11.52 5.25
N LEU A 264 21.92 -12.31 6.32
CA LEU A 264 22.35 -13.72 6.33
C LEU A 264 21.64 -14.55 5.26
N ARG A 265 20.33 -14.32 5.05
CA ARG A 265 19.57 -14.99 3.99
C ARG A 265 19.98 -14.52 2.60
N LEU A 266 20.25 -13.22 2.44
CA LEU A 266 20.68 -12.63 1.18
C LEU A 266 22.04 -13.19 0.73
N GLU A 267 22.99 -13.36 1.65
CA GLU A 267 24.31 -13.95 1.35
C GLU A 267 24.22 -15.41 0.90
N ALA A 268 23.29 -16.17 1.47
CA ALA A 268 23.09 -17.59 1.15
C ALA A 268 22.22 -17.84 -0.10
N GLU A 269 21.39 -16.88 -0.49
CA GLU A 269 20.39 -17.05 -1.55
C GLU A 269 21.01 -16.97 -2.95
N LYS A 270 20.79 -18.03 -3.74
CA LYS A 270 21.31 -18.16 -5.10
C LYS A 270 20.26 -17.87 -6.17
N ASN A 271 18.98 -17.91 -5.81
CA ASN A 271 17.91 -17.61 -6.74
C ASN A 271 17.77 -16.08 -6.92
N PRO A 272 17.97 -15.54 -8.14
CA PRO A 272 17.99 -14.09 -8.36
C PRO A 272 16.68 -13.39 -8.02
N ILE A 273 15.53 -14.06 -8.16
CA ILE A 273 14.22 -13.52 -7.79
C ILE A 273 14.11 -13.40 -6.27
N ARG A 274 14.53 -14.43 -5.53
CA ARG A 274 14.51 -14.40 -4.06
C ARG A 274 15.53 -13.42 -3.50
N SER A 275 16.74 -13.34 -4.07
CA SER A 275 17.73 -12.32 -3.70
C SER A 275 17.16 -10.91 -3.91
N CYS A 276 16.46 -10.67 -5.01
CA CYS A 276 15.74 -9.42 -5.25
C CYS A 276 14.70 -9.13 -4.15
N LEU A 277 13.88 -10.12 -3.78
CA LEU A 277 12.88 -9.96 -2.72
C LEU A 277 13.51 -9.72 -1.33
N PHE A 278 14.63 -10.37 -0.99
CA PHE A 278 15.35 -10.11 0.27
C PHE A 278 15.96 -8.70 0.31
N ASN A 279 16.51 -8.22 -0.79
CA ASN A 279 16.96 -6.84 -0.90
C ASN A 279 15.78 -5.85 -0.73
N ILE A 280 14.59 -6.16 -1.27
CA ILE A 280 13.38 -5.36 -1.04
C ILE A 280 12.99 -5.37 0.45
N PHE A 281 13.10 -6.52 1.13
CA PHE A 281 12.89 -6.60 2.59
C PHE A 281 13.91 -5.77 3.36
N HIS A 282 15.18 -5.79 2.96
CA HIS A 282 16.25 -4.99 3.58
C HIS A 282 15.99 -3.49 3.43
N MET A 283 15.60 -3.05 2.23
CA MET A 283 15.20 -1.67 1.98
C MET A 283 14.00 -1.25 2.84
N GLY A 284 12.99 -2.12 2.95
CA GLY A 284 11.83 -1.91 3.84
C GLY A 284 12.22 -1.85 5.32
N GLN A 285 13.18 -2.67 5.75
CA GLN A 285 13.72 -2.66 7.11
C GLN A 285 14.36 -1.31 7.43
N LYS A 286 15.23 -0.79 6.56
CA LYS A 286 15.90 0.51 6.78
C LYS A 286 14.88 1.64 6.85
N ALA A 287 13.91 1.67 5.93
CA ALA A 287 12.86 2.68 5.93
C ALA A 287 12.06 2.69 7.24
N VAL A 288 11.68 1.51 7.74
CA VAL A 288 10.93 1.43 9.00
C VAL A 288 11.80 1.72 10.22
N PHE A 289 13.10 1.37 10.19
CA PHE A 289 14.05 1.77 11.22
C PHE A 289 14.14 3.29 11.35
N ILE A 290 14.25 4.00 10.23
CA ILE A 290 14.28 5.47 10.21
C ILE A 290 12.96 6.04 10.78
N VAL A 291 11.81 5.64 10.24
CA VAL A 291 10.53 6.21 10.68
C VAL A 291 10.19 5.87 12.14
N MET A 292 10.57 4.68 12.61
CA MET A 292 10.44 4.27 14.02
C MET A 292 11.33 5.11 14.94
N SER A 293 12.53 5.47 14.48
CA SER A 293 13.45 6.31 15.25
C SER A 293 12.94 7.76 15.38
N CYS A 294 12.24 8.25 14.36
CA CYS A 294 11.73 9.62 14.28
C CYS A 294 10.26 9.78 14.72
N CYS A 295 9.56 8.72 15.13
CA CYS A 295 8.09 8.74 15.27
C CYS A 295 7.54 9.67 16.36
N PHE A 296 8.40 10.18 17.26
CA PHE A 296 8.03 11.16 18.29
C PHE A 296 8.50 12.59 17.97
N ASP A 297 9.13 12.81 16.82
CA ASP A 297 9.53 14.13 16.38
C ASP A 297 8.46 14.76 15.48
N SER A 298 7.66 15.65 16.07
CA SER A 298 6.63 16.39 15.34
C SER A 298 7.20 17.44 14.38
N SER A 299 8.48 17.79 14.48
CA SER A 299 9.10 18.80 13.62
C SER A 299 9.67 18.24 12.32
N GLU A 300 9.79 16.92 12.20
CA GLU A 300 10.44 16.19 11.10
C GLU A 300 11.92 16.54 10.87
N MET A 301 12.61 17.05 11.89
CA MET A 301 14.02 17.44 11.80
C MET A 301 14.97 16.29 12.08
N SER A 302 14.55 15.30 12.86
CA SER A 302 15.35 14.14 13.27
C SER A 302 15.68 13.21 12.11
N TYR A 303 15.03 13.35 10.95
CA TYR A 303 15.32 12.55 9.78
C TYR A 303 16.73 12.82 9.19
N ASP A 304 17.32 13.99 9.42
CA ASP A 304 18.60 14.39 8.81
C ASP A 304 19.77 13.51 9.24
N GLN A 305 19.72 12.95 10.45
CA GLN A 305 20.77 12.06 10.95
C GLN A 305 20.84 10.75 10.15
N PHE A 306 19.84 10.46 9.30
CA PHE A 306 19.73 9.23 8.52
C PHE A 306 20.03 9.42 7.03
N ASN A 307 20.66 10.52 6.62
CA ASN A 307 21.02 10.77 5.22
C ASN A 307 21.84 9.62 4.58
N SER A 308 22.73 8.98 5.35
CA SER A 308 23.47 7.79 4.88
C SER A 308 22.53 6.62 4.56
N LEU A 309 21.61 6.29 5.48
CA LEU A 309 20.64 5.22 5.27
C LEU A 309 19.66 5.54 4.13
N PHE A 310 19.24 6.79 3.98
CA PHE A 310 18.44 7.21 2.82
C PHE A 310 19.18 6.96 1.51
N ARG A 311 20.48 7.29 1.45
CA ARG A 311 21.30 7.05 0.26
C ARG A 311 21.49 5.55 -0.02
N GLU A 312 21.66 4.72 1.03
CA GLU A 312 21.67 3.26 0.89
C GLU A 312 20.36 2.72 0.31
N ILE A 313 19.21 3.22 0.80
CA ILE A 313 17.87 2.85 0.29
C ILE A 313 17.76 3.15 -1.20
N ILE A 314 18.17 4.34 -1.64
CA ILE A 314 18.10 4.71 -3.07
C ILE A 314 19.09 3.90 -3.91
N SER A 315 20.30 3.66 -3.42
CA SER A 315 21.28 2.79 -4.10
C SER A 315 20.72 1.37 -4.31
N MET A 316 20.07 0.81 -3.28
CA MET A 316 19.38 -0.48 -3.40
C MET A 316 18.25 -0.42 -4.42
N ALA A 317 17.39 0.62 -4.37
CA ALA A 317 16.29 0.81 -5.31
C ALA A 317 16.78 0.83 -6.76
N CYS A 318 17.83 1.60 -7.05
CA CYS A 318 18.47 1.69 -8.37
C CYS A 318 19.12 0.37 -8.80
N SER A 319 19.64 -0.45 -7.88
CA SER A 319 20.27 -1.73 -8.21
C SER A 319 19.27 -2.78 -8.73
N PHE A 320 17.99 -2.66 -8.39
CA PHE A 320 16.92 -3.51 -8.96
C PHE A 320 16.58 -3.15 -10.41
N GLU A 321 16.98 -1.96 -10.85
CA GLU A 321 16.73 -1.40 -12.18
C GLU A 321 17.80 -1.82 -13.19
N GLY A 322 18.13 -3.12 -13.28
CA GLY A 322 18.89 -3.60 -14.43
C GLY A 322 18.28 -3.00 -15.71
N ALA A 323 19.09 -2.41 -16.59
CA ALA A 323 18.73 -1.33 -17.54
C ALA A 323 17.54 -1.57 -18.51
N SER A 324 16.82 -2.69 -18.40
CA SER A 324 15.64 -3.05 -19.20
C SER A 324 14.47 -3.65 -18.40
N ARG A 325 14.49 -3.65 -17.06
CA ARG A 325 13.36 -4.21 -16.28
C ARG A 325 12.11 -3.35 -16.49
N ARG A 326 11.05 -3.97 -17.02
CA ARG A 326 9.71 -3.37 -17.14
C ARG A 326 8.82 -3.91 -16.04
N PHE A 327 8.19 -3.00 -15.29
CA PHE A 327 7.20 -3.35 -14.28
C PHE A 327 5.82 -3.46 -14.94
N SER A 328 5.11 -4.54 -14.64
CA SER A 328 3.73 -4.73 -15.08
C SER A 328 2.76 -3.83 -14.31
N GLN A 329 1.56 -3.61 -14.87
CA GLN A 329 0.48 -2.86 -14.20
C GLN A 329 0.16 -3.43 -12.81
N ILE A 330 0.19 -4.77 -12.70
CA ILE A 330 -0.13 -5.48 -11.46
C ILE A 330 0.97 -5.31 -10.43
N GLU A 331 2.24 -5.46 -10.82
CA GLU A 331 3.37 -5.20 -9.92
C GLU A 331 3.28 -3.79 -9.35
N THR A 332 3.06 -2.78 -10.18
CA THR A 332 2.93 -1.40 -9.73
C THR A 332 1.71 -1.18 -8.83
N ALA A 333 0.55 -1.73 -9.20
CA ALA A 333 -0.70 -1.53 -8.45
C ALA A 333 -0.67 -2.21 -7.08
N LEU A 334 -0.03 -3.38 -6.97
CA LEU A 334 0.06 -4.16 -5.74
C LEU A 334 1.37 -3.95 -4.97
N ASP A 335 2.21 -2.99 -5.39
CA ASP A 335 3.46 -2.71 -4.70
C ASP A 335 3.18 -2.05 -3.33
N ILE A 336 3.62 -2.75 -2.30
CA ILE A 336 3.55 -2.34 -0.89
C ILE A 336 4.93 -2.41 -0.24
N TYR A 337 5.98 -2.34 -1.06
CA TYR A 337 7.36 -2.46 -0.61
C TYR A 337 8.22 -1.34 -1.18
N THR A 338 8.35 -1.25 -2.50
CA THR A 338 9.29 -0.33 -3.14
C THR A 338 8.72 1.06 -3.30
N LEU A 339 7.56 1.19 -3.93
CA LEU A 339 6.91 2.48 -4.14
C LEU A 339 6.60 3.21 -2.83
N PRO A 340 6.12 2.54 -1.76
CA PRO A 340 5.97 3.20 -0.47
C PRO A 340 7.28 3.70 0.14
N VAL A 341 8.38 2.96 -0.02
CA VAL A 341 9.68 3.38 0.49
C VAL A 341 10.20 4.58 -0.29
N LEU A 342 10.12 4.57 -1.63
CA LEU A 342 10.51 5.73 -2.45
C LEU A 342 9.66 6.97 -2.11
N ASN A 343 8.35 6.79 -1.92
CA ASN A 343 7.46 7.83 -1.44
C ASN A 343 7.87 8.37 -0.07
N PHE A 344 8.27 7.49 0.87
CA PHE A 344 8.79 7.88 2.18
C PHE A 344 10.08 8.69 2.07
N VAL A 345 11.07 8.22 1.30
CA VAL A 345 12.35 8.92 1.12
C VAL A 345 12.13 10.31 0.51
N SER A 346 11.35 10.38 -0.58
CA SER A 346 11.06 11.66 -1.27
C SER A 346 10.35 12.70 -0.39
N GLN A 347 9.67 12.27 0.67
CA GLN A 347 8.91 13.14 1.56
C GLN A 347 9.68 13.49 2.84
N LYS A 348 10.42 12.54 3.42
CA LYS A 348 11.03 12.71 4.75
C LYS A 348 12.50 13.14 4.71
N CYS A 349 13.22 12.79 3.65
CA CYS A 349 14.59 13.25 3.45
C CYS A 349 14.58 14.75 3.05
N ARG A 350 15.54 15.53 3.53
CA ARG A 350 15.73 16.96 3.17
C ARG A 350 16.84 17.20 2.13
N ASP A 351 17.61 16.17 1.78
CA ASP A 351 18.63 16.23 0.73
C ASP A 351 17.95 16.19 -0.64
N THR A 352 18.03 17.30 -1.39
CA THR A 352 17.37 17.47 -2.69
C THR A 352 17.80 16.43 -3.73
N ALA A 353 19.07 16.01 -3.71
CA ALA A 353 19.59 15.03 -4.66
C ALA A 353 18.97 13.65 -4.39
N ILE A 354 19.01 13.20 -3.12
CA ILE A 354 18.40 11.93 -2.72
C ILE A 354 16.90 11.92 -3.04
N ARG A 355 16.18 13.01 -2.75
CA ARG A 355 14.74 13.12 -3.04
C ARG A 355 14.46 13.04 -4.54
N SER A 356 15.26 13.72 -5.35
CA SER A 356 15.10 13.73 -6.81
C SER A 356 15.34 12.34 -7.38
N GLU A 357 16.41 11.67 -6.96
CA GLU A 357 16.70 10.28 -7.36
C GLU A 357 15.57 9.32 -6.96
N ALA A 358 15.01 9.48 -5.75
CA ALA A 358 13.87 8.67 -5.30
C ALA A 358 12.64 8.83 -6.21
N LEU A 359 12.33 10.06 -6.62
CA LEU A 359 11.21 10.37 -7.50
C LEU A 359 11.47 9.92 -8.94
N ASP A 360 12.71 10.00 -9.41
CA ASP A 360 13.11 9.50 -10.72
C ASP A 360 12.97 7.98 -10.80
N SER A 361 13.41 7.25 -9.77
CA SER A 361 13.18 5.80 -9.65
C SER A 361 11.68 5.47 -9.57
N PHE A 362 10.90 6.25 -8.82
CA PHE A 362 9.44 6.08 -8.76
C PHE A 362 8.80 6.25 -10.15
N ASP A 363 9.18 7.29 -10.89
CA ASP A 363 8.66 7.57 -12.24
C ASP A 363 9.04 6.47 -13.22
N LYS A 364 10.27 5.93 -13.15
CA LYS A 364 10.68 4.78 -13.97
C LYS A 364 9.86 3.54 -13.67
N MET A 365 9.66 3.20 -12.40
CA MET A 365 8.86 2.04 -11.98
C MET A 365 7.41 2.15 -12.42
N THR A 366 6.90 3.38 -12.51
CA THR A 366 5.50 3.67 -12.81
C THR A 366 5.30 4.14 -14.25
N LEU A 367 6.35 4.18 -15.08
CA LEU A 367 6.33 4.70 -16.44
C LEU A 367 5.20 4.10 -17.30
N LEU A 368 5.05 2.78 -17.21
CA LEU A 368 4.05 2.03 -17.97
C LEU A 368 2.69 1.97 -17.28
N THR A 369 2.57 2.42 -16.03
CA THR A 369 1.29 2.41 -15.32
C THR A 369 0.27 3.29 -16.01
N ARG A 370 -0.98 2.82 -16.07
CA ARG A 370 -2.12 3.62 -16.53
C ARG A 370 -2.96 4.16 -15.38
N ASN A 371 -2.57 3.87 -14.15
CA ASN A 371 -3.22 4.42 -12.96
C ASN A 371 -2.77 5.88 -12.74
N TRP A 372 -3.71 6.82 -12.93
CA TRP A 372 -3.44 8.25 -12.77
C TRP A 372 -3.12 8.65 -11.33
N ASP A 373 -3.61 7.93 -10.32
CA ASP A 373 -3.32 8.25 -8.92
C ASP A 373 -1.85 8.00 -8.57
N VAL A 374 -1.27 6.95 -9.15
CA VAL A 374 0.16 6.64 -8.98
C VAL A 374 1.02 7.74 -9.63
N LYS A 375 0.67 8.20 -10.83
CA LYS A 375 1.37 9.32 -11.50
C LYS A 375 1.19 10.63 -10.75
N ALA A 376 -0.03 10.90 -10.29
CA ALA A 376 -0.34 12.07 -9.48
C ALA A 376 0.43 12.09 -8.16
N SER A 377 0.67 10.92 -7.56
CA SER A 377 1.48 10.79 -6.34
C SER A 377 2.90 11.30 -6.54
N SER A 378 3.56 10.96 -7.65
CA SER A 378 4.91 11.45 -7.95
C SER A 378 4.92 12.97 -8.17
N LEU A 379 4.01 13.47 -9.02
CA LEU A 379 3.95 14.89 -9.31
C LEU A 379 3.62 15.73 -8.08
N ALA A 380 2.68 15.28 -7.24
CA ALA A 380 2.38 15.91 -5.96
C ALA A 380 3.62 16.02 -5.08
N ARG A 381 4.47 14.98 -5.04
CA ARG A 381 5.70 14.98 -4.26
C ARG A 381 6.79 15.88 -4.83
N ARG A 382 6.90 16.00 -6.15
CA ARG A 382 7.78 17.00 -6.77
C ARG A 382 7.34 18.42 -6.41
N GLN A 383 6.03 18.66 -6.36
CA GLN A 383 5.48 19.96 -5.95
C GLN A 383 5.66 20.22 -4.45
N LEU A 384 5.51 19.19 -3.61
CA LEU A 384 5.84 19.27 -2.19
C LEU A 384 7.32 19.63 -1.99
N MET A 385 8.23 18.95 -2.70
CA MET A 385 9.65 19.27 -2.66
C MET A 385 9.90 20.72 -3.07
N ALA A 386 9.38 21.15 -4.23
CA ALA A 386 9.55 22.53 -4.70
C ALA A 386 9.03 23.58 -3.71
N LEU A 387 7.89 23.31 -3.06
CA LEU A 387 7.33 24.18 -2.02
C LEU A 387 8.25 24.30 -0.79
N GLU A 388 8.85 23.21 -0.34
CA GLU A 388 9.77 23.23 0.80
C GLU A 388 11.11 23.92 0.45
N GLU A 389 11.56 23.78 -0.80
CA GLU A 389 12.78 24.44 -1.32
C GLU A 389 12.68 25.99 -1.29
N GLU A 390 11.48 26.57 -1.35
CA GLU A 390 11.28 28.02 -1.16
C GLU A 390 11.78 28.53 0.20
N TYR A 391 11.88 27.64 1.19
CA TYR A 391 12.35 27.95 2.55
C TYR A 391 13.81 27.57 2.78
N ARG A 392 14.53 27.10 1.75
CA ARG A 392 15.95 26.77 1.90
C ARG A 392 16.76 28.04 2.06
N ASP A 393 17.51 28.12 3.15
CA ASP A 393 18.40 29.23 3.42
C ASP A 393 19.73 29.12 2.65
N ALA A 394 20.57 30.16 2.78
CA ALA A 394 21.87 30.21 2.12
C ALA A 394 22.86 29.11 2.59
N SER A 395 22.62 28.49 3.76
CA SER A 395 23.41 27.35 4.25
C SER A 395 22.94 26.02 3.67
N GLY A 396 21.86 26.03 2.90
CA GLY A 396 21.24 24.83 2.37
C GLY A 396 20.32 24.14 3.39
N TYR A 397 19.88 24.82 4.44
CA TYR A 397 19.00 24.25 5.47
C TYR A 397 17.54 24.67 5.24
N ILE A 398 16.60 23.73 5.44
CA ILE A 398 15.15 24.01 5.42
C ILE A 398 14.64 23.93 6.87
N PRO A 399 14.14 25.02 7.46
CA PRO A 399 13.63 25.02 8.82
C PRO A 399 12.31 24.26 8.94
N ALA A 400 11.95 23.86 10.16
CA ALA A 400 10.71 23.14 10.45
C ALA A 400 9.45 23.89 10.01
N SER A 401 9.47 25.23 10.06
CA SER A 401 8.39 26.10 9.57
C SER A 401 8.20 26.07 8.05
N GLY A 402 9.22 25.62 7.32
CA GLY A 402 9.21 25.40 5.88
C GLY A 402 8.83 23.98 5.46
N ARG A 403 8.53 23.07 6.42
CA ARG A 403 8.14 21.69 6.15
C ARG A 403 6.65 21.53 5.96
N TYR A 404 6.27 20.68 5.03
CA TYR A 404 4.87 20.41 4.70
C TYR A 404 4.60 18.90 4.58
N VAL A 405 3.35 18.52 4.81
CA VAL A 405 2.85 17.15 4.64
C VAL A 405 1.64 17.15 3.71
N TRP A 406 1.54 16.13 2.87
CA TRP A 406 0.39 15.93 2.00
C TRP A 406 -0.79 15.36 2.79
N THR A 407 -1.82 16.17 3.04
CA THR A 407 -2.92 15.80 3.94
C THR A 407 -4.20 15.41 3.21
N ARG A 408 -4.47 16.00 2.03
CA ARG A 408 -5.73 15.76 1.30
C ARG A 408 -5.51 15.70 -0.21
N ALA A 409 -6.30 14.86 -0.86
CA ALA A 409 -6.38 14.78 -2.30
C ALA A 409 -7.82 14.44 -2.72
N SER A 410 -8.32 15.09 -3.77
CA SER A 410 -9.65 14.79 -4.31
C SER A 410 -9.75 15.13 -5.78
N TRP A 411 -10.19 14.17 -6.59
CA TRP A 411 -10.54 14.41 -7.99
C TRP A 411 -11.85 15.18 -8.10
N ASN A 412 -11.96 16.02 -9.12
CA ASN A 412 -13.25 16.55 -9.54
C ASN A 412 -14.11 15.48 -10.22
N HIS A 413 -15.41 15.75 -10.40
CA HIS A 413 -16.40 14.76 -10.86
C HIS A 413 -16.04 14.08 -12.20
N ASN A 414 -15.32 14.75 -13.08
CA ASN A 414 -14.92 14.23 -14.39
C ASN A 414 -13.46 13.73 -14.44
N TYR A 415 -12.80 13.59 -13.29
CA TYR A 415 -11.40 13.12 -13.20
C TYR A 415 -10.43 13.91 -14.11
N SER A 416 -10.68 15.21 -14.29
CA SER A 416 -9.83 16.08 -15.13
C SER A 416 -8.81 16.88 -14.30
N LYS A 417 -9.10 17.12 -13.02
CA LYS A 417 -8.23 17.87 -12.11
C LYS A 417 -8.19 17.20 -10.75
N LEU A 418 -6.98 17.03 -10.23
CA LEU A 418 -6.75 16.60 -8.87
C LEU A 418 -6.46 17.82 -8.00
N HIS A 419 -7.30 18.05 -6.99
CA HIS A 419 -7.05 19.05 -5.97
C HIS A 419 -6.24 18.44 -4.83
N ILE A 420 -5.16 19.09 -4.43
CA ILE A 420 -4.21 18.67 -3.41
C ILE A 420 -4.09 19.74 -2.33
N VAL A 421 -4.00 19.31 -1.07
CA VAL A 421 -3.70 20.17 0.07
C VAL A 421 -2.43 19.68 0.76
N PHE A 422 -1.46 20.58 0.90
CA PHE A 422 -0.31 20.42 1.79
C PHE A 422 -0.54 21.26 3.05
N ALA A 423 -0.26 20.70 4.22
CA ALA A 423 -0.31 21.41 5.50
C ALA A 423 1.09 21.52 6.09
N GLY A 424 1.40 22.69 6.68
CA GLY A 424 2.66 22.89 7.40
C GLY A 424 2.78 21.92 8.57
N VAL A 425 4.00 21.47 8.85
CA VAL A 425 4.28 20.54 9.96
C VAL A 425 4.10 21.21 11.32
N ILE A 426 4.55 22.46 11.46
CA ILE A 426 4.34 23.28 12.65
C ILE A 426 3.07 24.13 12.51
N SER A 427 2.33 24.24 13.60
CA SER A 427 1.20 25.18 13.75
C SER A 427 1.68 26.60 14.07
N ASP A 428 0.92 27.61 13.63
CA ASP A 428 1.13 28.98 14.04
C ASP A 428 0.81 29.22 15.53
N GLU A 429 0.98 30.46 15.99
CA GLU A 429 0.71 30.88 17.39
C GLU A 429 -0.74 30.60 17.84
N ASN A 430 -1.67 30.43 16.90
CA ASN A 430 -3.08 30.11 17.17
C ASN A 430 -3.37 28.60 17.07
N GLY A 431 -2.35 27.76 16.87
CA GLY A 431 -2.51 26.32 16.70
C GLY A 431 -2.93 25.90 15.28
N ILE A 432 -3.02 26.83 14.32
CA ILE A 432 -3.49 26.57 12.96
C ILE A 432 -2.30 26.22 12.06
N ARG A 433 -2.41 25.12 11.32
CA ARG A 433 -1.40 24.75 10.31
C ARG A 433 -1.63 25.52 9.02
N LYS A 434 -0.56 26.08 8.46
CA LYS A 434 -0.59 26.76 7.17
C LYS A 434 -0.91 25.78 6.05
N GLU A 435 -1.98 26.03 5.29
CA GLU A 435 -2.34 25.20 4.14
C GLU A 435 -1.87 25.80 2.80
N ARG A 436 -1.55 24.90 1.86
CA ARG A 436 -1.18 25.20 0.49
C ARG A 436 -2.00 24.32 -0.44
N HIS A 437 -2.74 24.97 -1.34
CA HIS A 437 -3.63 24.31 -2.28
C HIS A 437 -3.02 24.29 -3.67
N LEU A 438 -3.08 23.13 -4.32
CA LEU A 438 -2.61 22.95 -5.68
C LEU A 438 -3.65 22.19 -6.51
N ASN A 439 -3.76 22.53 -7.78
CA ASN A 439 -4.54 21.77 -8.75
C ASN A 439 -3.61 21.19 -9.81
N ILE A 440 -3.62 19.88 -9.96
CA ILE A 440 -2.89 19.20 -11.02
C ILE A 440 -3.87 18.82 -12.13
N SER A 441 -3.58 19.27 -13.35
CA SER A 441 -4.37 18.93 -14.54
C SER A 441 -4.03 17.53 -15.02
N ARG A 442 -5.03 16.79 -15.51
CA ARG A 442 -4.80 15.46 -16.08
C ARG A 442 -3.89 15.51 -17.31
N LEU A 443 -4.00 16.57 -18.12
CA LEU A 443 -3.19 16.75 -19.34
C LEU A 443 -1.69 16.70 -19.04
N THR A 444 -1.28 17.18 -17.86
CA THR A 444 0.11 17.13 -17.39
C THR A 444 0.63 15.69 -17.28
N PHE A 445 -0.23 14.71 -16.96
CA PHE A 445 0.15 13.29 -16.91
C PHE A 445 0.18 12.63 -18.29
N GLU A 446 -0.63 13.13 -19.23
CA GLU A 446 -0.69 12.62 -20.61
C GLU A 446 0.53 13.08 -21.42
N GLU A 447 1.04 14.28 -21.13
CA GLU A 447 2.26 14.83 -21.74
C GLU A 447 3.55 14.14 -21.26
N GLN A 448 3.62 13.72 -19.99
CA GLN A 448 4.74 12.94 -19.45
C GLN A 448 4.79 11.49 -19.94
N GLY A 449 3.73 11.00 -20.59
CA GLY A 449 3.60 9.63 -21.08
C GLY A 449 3.77 9.46 -22.59
N ARG A 450 4.13 10.54 -23.30
CA ARG A 450 4.58 10.52 -24.71
C ARG A 450 6.08 10.65 -24.73
#